data_AF-A0A4W2HEH6-F1
#
_entry.id   AF-A0A4W2HEH6-F1
#
_cell.length_a   1.000
_cell.length_b   1.000
_cell.length_c   1.000
_cell.angle_alpha   90.00
_cell.angle_beta   90.00
_cell.angle_gamma   90.00
#
_symmetry.space_group_name_H-M   'P 1'
#
loop_
_entity.id
_entity.type
_entity.pdbx_description
1 polymer ?
#
loop_
_entity_poly.entity_id
_entity_poly.type
_entity_poly.pdbx_seq_one_letter_code
_entity_poly.pdbx_strand_id
1 'polypeptide(L)'
;MALRGITVVELAGLAPVPFCGMVLADFGAQVVRVDRPGARSGPSRLARGKRSLVVDLKQPRGAAVLRRLCARADVMLEPFRPGVMEKLQLGPEILQKENPRLIYARLSGFGQSGRFSKMAGHDINYLALSGVLSRIGRSGENPYAPLNLLADFGGGGLMCAMGIIMALFERTRSGKGQVIDASMVEGTAYLSSFMWKTQETGLWEQPRGQNMLDGGAPFYTTYRTADGGFMAVGAIEPQFYELLIKGLGGALGYLLGAIDWAHLELGRLLGTEFQVMFFFSSLVLTLCFIIHLCSIPETPLRDVAKDIPPQQAPQDLALSSDKMYEYGSIEKVKNGYVNQELVLQGGKTKNPAEQTQRTMTLRSLLRALRSVPPHYRCLCISHLIGWTAFLSNMLFFTDFMGQIVYHGDPYGAHNSTEFLIYQRGVEVGCWGLCINSMFSSLYSYFQKVLVPCIGLKGLYFMGYLLFGLGTGFIGLFPNVYSTLAMCTLFGVMSSTLYTVPFTLIAVYHHEEQKQRALGGGPDGSSRGQGLDCAALTSMVQLAQILVGGGLGLLVNTAGSVVVVVITASAVALIGCCFVALFVRYVD
;
A
#
# COMPACT_ATOMS: atom_id res chain seq x y z
N MET A 1 0.98 -13.11 34.72
CA MET A 1 2.06 -12.13 34.50
C MET A 1 3.41 -12.84 34.61
N ALA A 2 4.32 -12.60 33.66
CA ALA A 2 5.54 -13.40 33.46
C ALA A 2 6.60 -13.23 34.56
N LEU A 3 6.65 -12.09 35.22
CA LEU A 3 7.61 -11.78 36.29
C LEU A 3 7.00 -11.92 37.70
N ARG A 4 5.87 -12.63 37.83
CA ARG A 4 5.24 -12.86 39.14
C ARG A 4 6.23 -13.59 40.06
N GLY A 5 6.45 -13.01 41.25
CA GLY A 5 7.37 -13.55 42.25
C GLY A 5 8.77 -12.94 42.19
N ILE A 6 9.10 -12.16 41.15
CA ILE A 6 10.36 -11.41 41.09
C ILE A 6 10.24 -10.15 41.94
N THR A 7 11.27 -9.88 42.74
CA THR A 7 11.37 -8.71 43.61
C THR A 7 12.49 -7.78 43.15
N VAL A 8 12.17 -6.49 42.96
CA VAL A 8 13.08 -5.48 42.42
C VAL A 8 13.21 -4.34 43.43
N VAL A 9 14.44 -3.98 43.77
CA VAL A 9 14.77 -2.76 44.50
C VAL A 9 15.26 -1.73 43.50
N GLU A 10 14.53 -0.63 43.36
CA GLU A 10 14.84 0.47 42.44
C GLU A 10 15.31 1.68 43.23
N LEU A 11 16.52 2.19 42.98
CA LEU A 11 16.91 3.49 43.53
C LEU A 11 16.32 4.61 42.69
N ALA A 12 15.73 5.60 43.35
CA ALA A 12 15.06 6.71 42.69
C ALA A 12 15.99 7.43 41.71
N GLY A 13 15.54 7.52 40.46
CA GLY A 13 16.23 8.19 39.37
C GLY A 13 15.28 9.02 38.51
N LEU A 14 15.79 9.47 37.37
CA LEU A 14 15.00 10.13 36.32
C LEU A 14 14.66 9.14 35.22
N ALA A 15 13.65 9.51 34.41
CA ALA A 15 13.15 8.86 33.18
C ALA A 15 13.55 7.38 32.94
N PRO A 16 14.79 7.04 32.52
CA PRO A 16 15.21 5.68 32.20
C PRO A 16 14.97 4.64 33.30
N VAL A 17 15.37 4.94 34.55
CA VAL A 17 15.25 3.98 35.66
C VAL A 17 13.81 3.77 36.12
N PRO A 18 13.02 4.84 36.37
CA PRO A 18 11.59 4.68 36.64
C PRO A 18 10.85 3.99 35.50
N PHE A 19 11.22 4.21 34.24
CA PHE A 19 10.63 3.47 33.13
C PHE A 19 11.00 1.99 33.15
N CYS A 20 12.27 1.64 33.33
CA CYS A 20 12.73 0.26 33.46
C CYS A 20 11.98 -0.49 34.58
N GLY A 21 11.91 0.08 35.77
CA GLY A 21 11.15 -0.51 36.87
C GLY A 21 9.64 -0.58 36.60
N MET A 22 9.07 0.37 35.85
CA MET A 22 7.66 0.32 35.46
C MET A 22 7.40 -0.84 34.51
N VAL A 23 8.25 -1.07 33.51
CA VAL A 23 8.16 -2.21 32.60
C VAL A 23 8.16 -3.52 33.40
N LEU A 24 9.11 -3.68 34.34
CA LEU A 24 9.16 -4.89 35.17
C LEU A 24 7.90 -5.07 36.03
N ALA A 25 7.38 -3.98 36.62
CA ALA A 25 6.14 -4.00 37.41
C ALA A 25 4.92 -4.37 36.56
N ASP A 26 4.80 -3.78 35.37
CA ASP A 26 3.71 -4.05 34.42
C ASP A 26 3.68 -5.54 34.00
N PHE A 27 4.85 -6.20 33.94
CA PHE A 27 4.97 -7.64 33.69
C PHE A 27 4.93 -8.52 34.95
N GLY A 28 4.61 -7.95 36.12
CA GLY A 28 4.26 -8.67 37.35
C GLY A 28 5.32 -8.72 38.45
N ALA A 29 6.46 -8.04 38.29
CA ALA A 29 7.46 -7.94 39.34
C ALA A 29 6.98 -7.04 40.50
N GLN A 30 7.38 -7.35 41.73
CA GLN A 30 7.17 -6.49 42.87
C GLN A 30 8.30 -5.48 42.97
N VAL A 31 8.04 -4.23 42.61
CA VAL A 31 9.06 -3.18 42.58
C VAL A 31 8.93 -2.27 43.80
N VAL A 32 10.01 -2.16 44.57
CA VAL A 32 10.16 -1.25 45.71
C VAL A 32 11.15 -0.15 45.33
N ARG A 33 10.63 1.05 45.13
CA ARG A 33 11.42 2.26 44.87
C ARG A 33 11.94 2.84 46.19
N VAL A 34 13.23 3.15 46.24
CA VAL A 34 13.89 3.77 47.39
C VAL A 34 14.22 5.23 47.07
N ASP A 35 13.53 6.13 47.76
CA ASP A 35 13.65 7.58 47.60
C ASP A 35 14.55 8.19 48.67
N ARG A 36 15.22 9.30 48.34
CA ARG A 36 15.98 10.10 49.31
C ARG A 36 15.05 11.01 50.12
N PRO A 37 15.37 11.32 51.39
CA PRO A 37 14.61 12.30 52.17
C PRO A 37 14.52 13.66 51.45
N GLY A 38 13.37 14.31 51.53
CA GLY A 38 13.13 15.61 50.90
C GLY A 38 12.98 15.56 49.37
N ALA A 39 12.90 14.38 48.75
CA ALA A 39 12.56 14.26 47.34
C ALA A 39 11.14 14.79 47.08
N ARG A 40 11.03 15.95 46.41
CA ARG A 40 9.76 16.57 45.99
C ARG A 40 9.19 15.92 44.72
N SER A 41 9.22 14.60 44.62
CA SER A 41 8.63 13.90 43.49
C SER A 41 7.16 13.63 43.81
N GLY A 42 6.25 14.42 43.24
CA GLY A 42 4.82 14.07 43.21
C GLY A 42 4.58 12.73 42.50
N PRO A 43 3.34 12.21 42.47
CA PRO A 43 3.04 10.91 41.86
C PRO A 43 3.44 10.89 40.38
N SER A 44 4.60 10.32 40.09
CA SER A 44 5.12 10.16 38.73
C SER A 44 4.23 9.17 37.97
N ARG A 45 3.90 9.47 36.71
CA ARG A 45 3.18 8.51 35.83
C ARG A 45 3.98 7.22 35.61
N LEU A 46 5.29 7.23 35.86
CA LEU A 46 6.19 6.07 35.80
C LEU A 46 6.32 5.33 37.15
N ALA A 47 5.60 5.75 38.19
CA ALA A 47 5.59 5.10 39.51
C ALA A 47 4.42 4.11 39.68
N ARG A 48 3.56 3.93 38.64
CA ARG A 48 2.45 2.98 38.70
C ARG A 48 2.94 1.57 38.99
N GLY A 49 2.19 0.81 39.79
CA GLY A 49 2.53 -0.57 40.15
C GLY A 49 3.66 -0.74 41.16
N LYS A 50 4.30 0.35 41.63
CA LYS A 50 5.44 0.30 42.54
C LYS A 50 5.05 0.66 43.98
N ARG A 51 5.80 0.10 44.93
CA ARG A 51 5.83 0.56 46.34
C ARG A 51 6.99 1.55 46.49
N SER A 52 6.89 2.50 47.43
CA SER A 52 7.96 3.45 47.72
C SER A 52 8.39 3.36 49.19
N LEU A 53 9.67 3.57 49.45
CA LEU A 53 10.30 3.64 50.76
C LEU A 53 11.29 4.81 50.76
N VAL A 54 11.25 5.67 51.77
CA VAL A 54 12.22 6.77 51.92
C VAL A 54 13.36 6.33 52.83
N VAL A 55 14.61 6.41 52.34
CA VAL A 55 15.82 6.02 53.09
C VAL A 55 16.95 7.01 52.81
N ASP A 56 17.60 7.52 53.86
CA ASP A 56 18.86 8.25 53.72
C ASP A 56 20.04 7.29 53.60
N LEU A 57 20.47 7.02 52.37
CA LEU A 57 21.60 6.12 52.10
C LEU A 57 22.95 6.68 52.56
N LYS A 58 23.05 7.97 52.93
CA LYS A 58 24.29 8.54 53.50
C LYS A 58 24.49 8.14 54.96
N GLN A 59 23.42 7.73 55.64
CA GLN A 59 23.49 7.25 57.02
C GLN A 59 23.83 5.75 57.03
N PRO A 60 24.74 5.28 57.90
CA PRO A 60 25.07 3.85 58.01
C PRO A 60 23.84 2.96 58.22
N ARG A 61 22.86 3.45 59.01
CA ARG A 61 21.58 2.75 59.21
C ARG A 61 20.75 2.65 57.94
N GLY A 62 20.74 3.68 57.09
CA GLY A 62 20.02 3.66 55.82
C GLY A 62 20.66 2.73 54.80
N ALA A 63 22.00 2.74 54.70
CA ALA A 63 22.73 1.76 53.90
C ALA A 63 22.44 0.32 54.38
N ALA A 64 22.37 0.08 55.69
CA ALA A 64 22.01 -1.22 56.25
C ALA A 64 20.58 -1.67 55.88
N VAL A 65 19.62 -0.75 55.79
CA VAL A 65 18.25 -1.06 55.32
C VAL A 65 18.27 -1.52 53.87
N LEU A 66 18.95 -0.79 52.98
CA LEU A 66 19.04 -1.16 51.57
C LEU A 66 19.73 -2.52 51.39
N ARG A 67 20.83 -2.74 52.12
CA ARG A 67 21.56 -4.02 52.14
C ARG A 67 20.66 -5.20 52.53
N ARG A 68 19.80 -5.04 53.55
CA ARG A 68 18.80 -6.05 53.95
C ARG A 68 17.74 -6.30 52.88
N LEU A 69 17.31 -5.27 52.15
CA LEU A 69 16.38 -5.43 51.02
C LEU A 69 17.05 -6.23 49.90
N CYS A 70 18.28 -5.85 49.52
CA CYS A 70 19.04 -6.54 48.47
C CYS A 70 19.39 -7.99 48.82
N ALA A 71 19.53 -8.33 50.11
CA ALA A 71 19.74 -9.71 50.56
C ALA A 71 18.57 -10.66 50.21
N ARG A 72 17.37 -10.11 49.96
CA ARG A 72 16.16 -10.88 49.60
C ARG A 72 15.64 -10.58 48.20
N ALA A 73 16.17 -9.54 47.55
CA ALA A 73 15.74 -9.11 46.24
C ALA A 73 16.32 -9.99 45.13
N ASP A 74 15.61 -10.05 44.00
CA ASP A 74 16.13 -10.64 42.77
C ASP A 74 16.98 -9.66 41.97
N VAL A 75 16.56 -8.40 41.98
CA VAL A 75 17.15 -7.34 41.15
C VAL A 75 17.37 -6.08 41.99
N MET A 76 18.53 -5.46 41.81
CA MET A 76 18.84 -4.11 42.27
C MET A 76 19.05 -3.22 41.04
N LEU A 77 18.32 -2.12 40.92
CA LEU A 77 18.40 -1.19 39.79
C LEU A 77 18.85 0.20 40.29
N GLU A 78 19.93 0.74 39.73
CA GLU A 78 20.48 2.03 40.15
C GLU A 78 20.88 2.95 38.98
N PRO A 79 20.61 4.28 39.08
CA PRO A 79 20.85 5.27 38.02
C PRO A 79 22.16 6.06 38.15
N PHE A 80 23.03 5.73 39.11
CA PHE A 80 24.08 6.64 39.54
C PHE A 80 25.34 6.55 38.68
N ARG A 81 26.18 7.58 38.84
CA ARG A 81 27.49 7.62 38.18
C ARG A 81 28.40 6.52 38.76
N PRO A 82 29.36 6.04 37.97
CA PRO A 82 30.31 5.04 38.43
C PRO A 82 31.05 5.49 39.69
N GLY A 83 31.13 4.61 40.69
CA GLY A 83 31.76 4.87 41.97
C GLY A 83 30.84 5.42 43.07
N VAL A 84 29.60 5.83 42.76
CA VAL A 84 28.68 6.34 43.79
C VAL A 84 28.26 5.23 44.76
N MET A 85 27.86 4.07 44.25
CA MET A 85 27.40 2.96 45.07
C MET A 85 28.54 2.30 45.86
N GLU A 86 29.75 2.29 45.29
CA GLU A 86 30.96 1.82 45.94
C GLU A 86 31.32 2.71 47.15
N LYS A 87 31.22 4.04 47.01
CA LYS A 87 31.43 4.98 48.13
C LYS A 87 30.42 4.80 49.26
N LEU A 88 29.22 4.32 48.94
CA LEU A 88 28.18 4.01 49.93
C LEU A 88 28.29 2.59 50.49
N GLN A 89 29.33 1.83 50.12
CA GLN A 89 29.51 0.40 50.48
C GLN A 89 28.34 -0.48 50.04
N LEU A 90 27.68 -0.11 48.94
CA LEU A 90 26.52 -0.78 48.34
C LEU A 90 26.81 -1.19 46.89
N GLY A 91 28.10 -1.32 46.52
CA GLY A 91 28.51 -1.80 45.20
C GLY A 91 28.23 -3.30 44.98
N PRO A 92 28.30 -3.76 43.72
CA PRO A 92 27.97 -5.12 43.32
C PRO A 92 28.85 -6.14 44.01
N GLU A 93 30.16 -5.88 44.15
CA GLU A 93 31.08 -6.78 44.84
C GLU A 93 30.67 -7.08 46.29
N ILE A 94 30.08 -6.12 46.98
CA ILE A 94 29.63 -6.28 48.36
C ILE A 94 28.28 -7.00 48.38
N LEU A 95 27.30 -6.48 47.62
CA LEU A 95 25.94 -7.01 47.66
C LEU A 95 25.84 -8.43 47.07
N GLN A 96 26.62 -8.76 46.05
CA GLN A 96 26.62 -10.11 45.46
C GLN A 96 27.39 -11.13 46.30
N LYS A 97 28.31 -10.72 47.18
CA LYS A 97 28.90 -11.63 48.18
C LYS A 97 27.84 -12.11 49.18
N GLU A 98 26.90 -11.25 49.54
CA GLU A 98 25.80 -11.59 50.46
C GLU A 98 24.62 -12.27 49.79
N ASN A 99 24.31 -11.85 48.56
CA ASN A 99 23.29 -12.47 47.72
C ASN A 99 23.90 -12.83 46.36
N PRO A 100 24.49 -14.03 46.22
CA PRO A 100 25.07 -14.49 44.96
C PRO A 100 24.07 -14.62 43.80
N ARG A 101 22.76 -14.56 44.08
CA ARG A 101 21.67 -14.60 43.10
C ARG A 101 21.24 -13.21 42.62
N LEU A 102 21.78 -12.14 43.19
CA LEU A 102 21.35 -10.77 42.91
C LEU A 102 21.80 -10.33 41.52
N ILE A 103 20.84 -9.91 40.71
CA ILE A 103 21.10 -9.19 39.46
C ILE A 103 21.28 -7.72 39.80
N TYR A 104 22.48 -7.20 39.57
CA TYR A 104 22.81 -5.80 39.86
C TYR A 104 22.80 -5.00 38.54
N ALA A 105 21.71 -4.28 38.29
CA ALA A 105 21.54 -3.47 37.08
C ALA A 105 21.96 -2.02 37.31
N ARG A 106 22.94 -1.57 36.53
CA ARG A 106 23.44 -0.20 36.46
C ARG A 106 22.93 0.43 35.19
N LEU A 107 22.12 1.48 35.31
CA LEU A 107 21.58 2.19 34.15
C LEU A 107 22.14 3.61 34.11
N SER A 108 23.14 3.83 33.25
CA SER A 108 23.81 5.12 33.12
C SER A 108 23.87 5.58 31.67
N GLY A 109 24.17 6.86 31.46
CA GLY A 109 24.24 7.42 30.10
C GLY A 109 25.38 6.86 29.27
N PHE A 110 26.59 6.91 29.81
CA PHE A 110 27.84 6.58 29.13
C PHE A 110 28.41 5.20 29.50
N GLY A 111 27.70 4.39 30.30
CA GLY A 111 28.21 3.13 30.85
C GLY A 111 29.11 3.31 32.08
N GLN A 112 29.65 2.21 32.60
CA GLN A 112 30.50 2.22 33.81
C GLN A 112 31.99 2.48 33.53
N SER A 113 32.41 2.37 32.28
CA SER A 113 33.82 2.45 31.87
C SER A 113 34.04 3.45 30.71
N GLY A 114 35.31 3.71 30.38
CA GLY A 114 35.66 4.62 29.28
C GLY A 114 35.76 6.10 29.68
N ARG A 115 36.26 6.91 28.73
CA ARG A 115 36.62 8.33 28.94
C ARG A 115 35.43 9.20 29.39
N PHE A 116 34.22 8.81 29.01
CA PHE A 116 33.01 9.60 29.23
C PHE A 116 32.18 9.15 30.45
N SER A 117 32.50 8.02 31.06
CA SER A 117 31.77 7.39 32.17
C SER A 117 31.46 8.32 33.35
N LYS A 118 32.36 9.27 33.66
CA LYS A 118 32.20 10.22 34.77
C LYS A 118 31.51 11.53 34.38
N MET A 119 31.26 11.78 33.09
CA MET A 119 30.69 13.03 32.61
C MET A 119 29.21 13.16 32.95
N ALA A 120 28.74 14.42 33.05
CA ALA A 120 27.32 14.72 33.10
C ALA A 120 26.71 14.61 31.70
N GLY A 121 25.43 14.27 31.63
CA GLY A 121 24.68 14.29 30.38
C GLY A 121 23.19 14.08 30.61
N HIS A 122 22.44 14.28 29.54
CA HIS A 122 21.04 13.91 29.38
C HIS A 122 20.86 13.21 28.04
N ASP A 123 19.65 12.72 27.76
CA ASP A 123 19.27 11.99 26.54
C ASP A 123 19.98 12.50 25.28
N ILE A 124 19.87 13.79 24.96
CA ILE A 124 20.45 14.38 23.75
C ILE A 124 21.96 14.19 23.63
N ASN A 125 22.70 14.17 24.74
CA ASN A 125 24.15 13.94 24.73
C ASN A 125 24.48 12.48 24.41
N TYR A 126 23.69 11.56 24.95
CA TYR A 126 23.86 10.13 24.72
C TYR A 126 23.46 9.77 23.28
N LEU A 127 22.34 10.35 22.82
CA LEU A 127 21.85 10.23 21.45
C LEU A 127 22.85 10.80 20.44
N ALA A 128 23.51 11.92 20.75
CA ALA A 128 24.58 12.47 19.94
C ALA A 128 25.76 11.51 19.82
N LEU A 129 26.24 10.97 20.95
CA LEU A 129 27.40 10.08 20.95
C LEU A 129 27.11 8.71 20.32
N SER A 130 25.85 8.25 20.34
CA SER A 130 25.43 7.04 19.62
C SER A 130 25.49 7.17 18.09
N GLY A 131 25.68 8.39 17.58
CA GLY A 131 25.65 8.72 16.15
C GLY A 131 24.24 8.96 15.60
N VAL A 132 23.19 8.51 16.29
CA VAL A 132 21.81 8.56 15.79
C VAL A 132 21.29 9.99 15.65
N LEU A 133 21.64 10.91 16.56
CA LEU A 133 21.17 12.31 16.47
C LEU A 133 21.49 12.93 15.11
N SER A 134 22.68 12.63 14.56
CA SER A 134 23.15 13.20 13.29
C SER A 134 22.24 12.87 12.09
N ARG A 135 21.44 11.81 12.20
CA ARG A 135 20.54 11.28 11.16
C ARG A 135 19.09 11.74 11.30
N ILE A 136 18.73 12.43 12.38
CA ILE A 136 17.34 12.86 12.64
C ILE A 136 17.17 14.34 12.34
N GLY A 137 16.15 14.68 11.55
CA GLY A 137 15.80 16.05 11.19
C GLY A 137 15.73 16.26 9.67
N ARG A 138 15.26 17.45 9.26
CA ARG A 138 15.18 17.81 7.84
C ARG A 138 16.55 18.09 7.24
N SER A 139 16.62 18.02 5.91
CA SER A 139 17.82 18.42 5.18
C SER A 139 18.05 19.92 5.30
N GLY A 140 19.31 20.35 5.44
CA GLY A 140 19.67 21.77 5.59
C GLY A 140 19.40 22.39 6.97
N GLU A 141 18.71 21.69 7.87
CA GLU A 141 18.43 22.16 9.24
C GLU A 141 19.35 21.53 10.29
N ASN A 142 19.35 22.04 11.52
CA ASN A 142 20.04 21.39 12.63
C ASN A 142 19.46 20.00 12.94
N PRO A 143 20.28 19.05 13.42
CA PRO A 143 19.77 17.78 13.94
C PRO A 143 18.68 17.98 15.00
N TYR A 144 17.61 17.19 14.91
CA TYR A 144 16.45 17.29 15.80
C TYR A 144 16.45 16.15 16.81
N ALA A 145 16.36 16.47 18.11
CA ALA A 145 16.21 15.47 19.16
C ALA A 145 14.73 15.03 19.27
N PRO A 146 14.40 13.75 19.04
CA PRO A 146 13.02 13.24 19.11
C PRO A 146 12.57 13.08 20.57
N LEU A 147 12.38 14.21 21.24
CA LEU A 147 12.15 14.28 22.70
C LEU A 147 13.29 13.55 23.43
N ASN A 148 12.96 12.72 24.41
CA ASN A 148 13.88 11.77 25.05
C ASN A 148 13.44 10.31 24.83
N LEU A 149 12.77 10.02 23.71
CA LEU A 149 12.22 8.69 23.44
C LEU A 149 13.28 7.65 23.10
N LEU A 150 14.39 8.07 22.48
CA LEU A 150 15.40 7.15 21.98
C LEU A 150 16.39 6.74 23.06
N ALA A 151 17.09 7.66 23.74
CA ALA A 151 18.18 7.25 24.64
C ALA A 151 17.69 6.92 26.04
N ASP A 152 16.85 7.75 26.66
CA ASP A 152 16.31 7.49 28.01
C ASP A 152 15.41 6.24 28.01
N PHE A 153 14.48 6.13 27.05
CA PHE A 153 13.48 5.07 27.06
C PHE A 153 13.89 3.85 26.24
N GLY A 154 14.03 4.00 24.91
CA GLY A 154 14.35 2.88 24.03
C GLY A 154 15.71 2.24 24.35
N GLY A 155 16.78 2.99 24.16
CA GLY A 155 18.17 2.54 24.32
C GLY A 155 18.61 2.40 25.77
N GLY A 156 17.91 3.03 26.71
CA GLY A 156 18.20 2.99 28.14
C GLY A 156 17.29 2.04 28.88
N GLY A 157 16.12 2.53 29.29
CA GLY A 157 15.23 1.82 30.20
C GLY A 157 14.71 0.49 29.67
N LEU A 158 14.34 0.41 28.38
CA LEU A 158 13.86 -0.84 27.77
C LEU A 158 15.00 -1.85 27.58
N MET A 159 16.17 -1.41 27.09
CA MET A 159 17.36 -2.28 26.96
C MET A 159 17.83 -2.80 28.32
N CYS A 160 17.79 -1.97 29.37
CA CYS A 160 18.10 -2.40 30.73
C CYS A 160 17.09 -3.44 31.25
N ALA A 161 15.78 -3.23 31.02
CA ALA A 161 14.75 -4.21 31.39
C ALA A 161 14.96 -5.54 30.66
N MET A 162 15.29 -5.50 29.36
CA MET A 162 15.64 -6.69 28.58
C MET A 162 16.87 -7.39 29.15
N GLY A 163 17.93 -6.65 29.49
CA GLY A 163 19.12 -7.18 30.17
C GLY A 163 18.78 -7.88 31.48
N ILE A 164 17.91 -7.30 32.31
CA ILE A 164 17.45 -7.88 33.57
C ILE A 164 16.69 -9.19 33.31
N ILE A 165 15.80 -9.23 32.34
CA ILE A 165 15.03 -10.42 31.98
C ILE A 165 15.96 -11.53 31.48
N MET A 166 16.93 -11.21 30.62
CA MET A 166 17.93 -12.17 30.16
C MET A 166 18.78 -12.71 31.32
N ALA A 167 19.17 -11.86 32.25
CA ALA A 167 19.92 -12.28 33.43
C ALA A 167 19.08 -13.14 34.39
N LEU A 168 17.78 -12.83 34.54
CA LEU A 168 16.85 -13.67 35.30
C LEU A 168 16.71 -15.05 34.66
N PHE A 169 16.65 -15.11 33.33
CA PHE A 169 16.60 -16.37 32.59
C PHE A 169 17.91 -17.16 32.73
N GLU A 170 19.07 -16.53 32.55
CA GLU A 170 20.38 -17.18 32.74
C GLU A 170 20.51 -17.78 34.15
N ARG A 171 20.08 -17.03 35.17
CA ARG A 171 20.07 -17.44 36.57
C ARG A 171 19.25 -18.69 36.85
N THR A 172 18.27 -19.04 36.00
CA THR A 172 17.54 -20.31 36.13
C THR A 172 18.42 -21.53 35.88
N ARG A 173 19.49 -21.36 35.09
CA ARG A 173 20.46 -22.42 34.75
C ARG A 173 21.67 -22.37 35.67
N SER A 174 22.27 -21.19 35.83
CA SER A 174 23.50 -21.02 36.61
C SER A 174 23.26 -20.97 38.12
N GLY A 175 22.04 -20.59 38.52
CA GLY A 175 21.71 -20.26 39.90
C GLY A 175 22.37 -18.98 40.42
N LYS A 176 23.07 -18.20 39.58
CA LYS A 176 23.86 -17.02 39.97
C LYS A 176 23.30 -15.74 39.34
N GLY A 177 23.48 -14.62 40.05
CA GLY A 177 23.23 -13.29 39.52
C GLY A 177 24.44 -12.78 38.74
N GLN A 178 24.30 -11.59 38.16
CA GLN A 178 25.36 -10.91 37.41
C GLN A 178 25.15 -9.40 37.43
N VAL A 179 26.18 -8.66 37.04
CA VAL A 179 26.10 -7.20 36.86
C VAL A 179 25.68 -6.90 35.43
N ILE A 180 24.68 -6.04 35.27
CA ILE A 180 24.28 -5.49 33.97
C ILE A 180 24.76 -4.05 33.93
N ASP A 181 25.68 -3.75 33.00
CA ASP A 181 26.03 -2.38 32.65
C ASP A 181 25.19 -1.96 31.44
N ALA A 182 24.13 -1.19 31.67
CA ALA A 182 23.26 -0.67 30.63
C ALA A 182 23.61 0.79 30.33
N SER A 183 24.32 0.98 29.21
CA SER A 183 24.68 2.29 28.66
C SER A 183 23.62 2.78 27.67
N MET A 184 23.07 3.98 27.89
CA MET A 184 22.11 4.57 26.94
C MET A 184 22.73 4.84 25.57
N VAL A 185 24.02 5.20 25.51
CA VAL A 185 24.75 5.38 24.25
C VAL A 185 24.81 4.08 23.46
N GLU A 186 25.23 2.99 24.11
CA GLU A 186 25.39 1.69 23.45
C GLU A 186 24.04 1.08 23.09
N GLY A 187 23.05 1.17 23.97
CA GLY A 187 21.71 0.67 23.69
C GLY A 187 21.02 1.45 22.57
N THR A 188 21.24 2.77 22.47
CA THR A 188 20.73 3.55 21.33
C THR A 188 21.44 3.19 20.04
N ALA A 189 22.77 3.02 20.07
CA ALA A 189 23.53 2.54 18.92
C ALA A 189 23.05 1.15 18.46
N TYR A 190 22.76 0.26 19.42
CA TYR A 190 22.20 -1.06 19.15
C TYR A 190 20.82 -1.00 18.49
N LEU A 191 19.90 -0.16 18.99
CA LEU A 191 18.59 0.06 18.37
C LEU A 191 18.69 0.53 16.91
N SER A 192 19.69 1.36 16.62
CA SER A 192 19.98 1.84 15.27
C SER A 192 20.74 0.86 14.37
N SER A 193 20.96 -0.40 14.79
CA SER A 193 21.75 -1.38 14.03
C SER A 193 21.24 -1.58 12.60
N PHE A 194 19.92 -1.57 12.37
CA PHE A 194 19.36 -1.68 11.03
C PHE A 194 19.82 -0.52 10.15
N MET A 195 19.73 0.72 10.64
CA MET A 195 20.18 1.92 9.93
C MET A 195 21.66 1.84 9.57
N TRP A 196 22.51 1.41 10.51
CA TRP A 196 23.95 1.29 10.25
C TRP A 196 24.29 0.16 9.27
N LYS A 197 23.60 -0.99 9.35
CA LYS A 197 23.86 -2.15 8.48
C LYS A 197 23.32 -1.99 7.06
N THR A 198 22.42 -1.03 6.82
CA THR A 198 21.77 -0.81 5.52
C THR A 198 22.20 0.50 4.85
N GLN A 199 23.36 1.05 5.24
CA GLN A 199 23.94 2.24 4.61
C GLN A 199 24.24 2.03 3.13
N GLU A 200 24.70 0.84 2.75
CA GLU A 200 25.14 0.52 1.39
C GLU A 200 24.04 -0.12 0.53
N THR A 201 22.85 -0.37 1.10
CA THR A 201 21.74 -1.03 0.39
C THR A 201 20.77 -0.02 -0.26
N GLY A 202 21.20 1.22 -0.45
CA GLY A 202 20.40 2.32 -1.00
C GLY A 202 19.33 2.90 -0.05
N LEU A 203 19.14 2.34 1.16
CA LEU A 203 18.15 2.84 2.13
C LEU A 203 18.64 4.07 2.91
N TRP A 204 19.95 4.17 3.17
CA TRP A 204 20.55 5.23 3.99
C TRP A 204 21.83 5.84 3.37
N GLU A 205 21.96 5.73 2.05
CA GLU A 205 23.14 6.18 1.29
C GLU A 205 23.29 7.71 1.28
N GLN A 206 22.17 8.43 1.38
CA GLN A 206 22.11 9.88 1.20
C GLN A 206 22.29 10.63 2.54
N PRO A 207 22.61 11.95 2.48
CA PRO A 207 22.65 12.80 3.67
C PRO A 207 21.31 12.85 4.42
N ARG A 208 21.34 13.34 5.66
CA ARG A 208 20.13 13.49 6.51
C ARG A 208 19.00 14.21 5.75
N GLY A 209 17.80 13.64 5.86
CA GLY A 209 16.56 14.17 5.31
C GLY A 209 16.40 13.94 3.81
N GLN A 210 17.22 13.05 3.22
CA GLN A 210 17.21 12.71 1.79
C GLN A 210 17.12 11.20 1.54
N ASN A 211 16.84 10.42 2.59
CA ASN A 211 16.72 8.97 2.51
C ASN A 211 15.25 8.54 2.50
N MET A 212 15.03 7.25 2.29
CA MET A 212 13.68 6.68 2.19
C MET A 212 12.87 6.86 3.48
N LEU A 213 13.51 6.73 4.66
CA LEU A 213 12.82 6.67 5.95
C LEU A 213 13.07 7.87 6.88
N ASP A 214 13.72 8.93 6.40
CA ASP A 214 14.00 10.16 7.18
C ASP A 214 13.21 11.39 6.69
N GLY A 215 12.21 11.18 5.85
CA GLY A 215 11.36 12.23 5.28
C GLY A 215 11.85 12.78 3.94
N GLY A 216 12.91 12.22 3.36
CA GLY A 216 13.37 12.53 2.00
C GLY A 216 12.49 11.96 0.89
N ALA A 217 11.82 10.82 1.14
CA ALA A 217 10.89 10.24 0.18
C ALA A 217 9.49 10.89 0.26
N PRO A 218 8.90 11.32 -0.88
CA PRO A 218 7.54 11.88 -0.91
C PRO A 218 6.46 10.90 -0.41
N PHE A 219 6.68 9.59 -0.58
CA PHE A 219 5.75 8.56 -0.11
C PHE A 219 6.01 8.11 1.34
N TYR A 220 6.97 8.72 2.04
CA TYR A 220 7.28 8.45 3.45
C TYR A 220 7.64 9.76 4.18
N THR A 221 6.64 10.62 4.38
CA THR A 221 6.82 11.95 4.98
C THR A 221 5.48 12.51 5.48
N THR A 222 5.50 13.72 6.03
CA THR A 222 4.29 14.44 6.44
C THR A 222 4.00 15.61 5.52
N TYR A 223 2.71 15.83 5.24
CA TYR A 223 2.20 16.92 4.41
C TYR A 223 1.27 17.81 5.21
N ARG A 224 1.40 19.13 5.06
CA ARG A 224 0.48 20.11 5.65
C ARG A 224 -0.87 20.08 4.91
N THR A 225 -1.96 20.05 5.67
CA THR A 225 -3.34 20.07 5.16
C THR A 225 -3.95 21.47 5.22
N ALA A 226 -5.08 21.68 4.54
CA ALA A 226 -5.73 23.00 4.41
C ALA A 226 -6.20 23.61 5.74
N ASP A 227 -6.53 22.76 6.72
CA ASP A 227 -6.88 23.14 8.10
C ASP A 227 -5.66 23.50 8.96
N GLY A 228 -4.45 23.51 8.37
CA GLY A 228 -3.20 23.78 9.06
C GLY A 228 -2.64 22.58 9.84
N GLY A 229 -3.33 21.44 9.84
CA GLY A 229 -2.87 20.17 10.38
C GLY A 229 -1.83 19.47 9.49
N PHE A 230 -1.56 18.20 9.79
CA PHE A 230 -0.63 17.37 9.03
C PHE A 230 -1.17 15.97 8.79
N MET A 231 -0.94 15.44 7.59
CA MET A 231 -1.18 14.05 7.21
C MET A 231 0.16 13.31 7.10
N ALA A 232 0.26 12.14 7.71
CA ALA A 232 1.41 11.25 7.53
C ALA A 232 1.17 10.29 6.36
N VAL A 233 2.13 10.19 5.46
CA VAL A 233 2.13 9.25 4.32
C VAL A 233 3.26 8.26 4.54
N GLY A 234 2.96 6.97 4.39
CA GLY A 234 3.91 5.86 4.50
C GLY A 234 3.62 4.77 3.47
N ALA A 235 3.35 5.16 2.22
CA ALA A 235 2.98 4.28 1.13
C ALA A 235 4.23 3.74 0.42
N ILE A 236 5.03 2.94 1.12
CA ILE A 236 6.31 2.41 0.62
C ILE A 236 6.08 1.38 -0.49
N GLU A 237 5.17 0.44 -0.27
CA GLU A 237 4.90 -0.63 -1.21
C GLU A 237 4.16 -0.13 -2.45
N PRO A 238 4.54 -0.58 -3.67
CA PRO A 238 3.96 -0.07 -4.93
C PRO A 238 2.42 -0.11 -4.97
N GLN A 239 1.80 -1.17 -4.45
CA GLN A 239 0.35 -1.30 -4.42
C GLN A 239 -0.32 -0.25 -3.51
N PHE A 240 0.32 0.15 -2.41
CA PHE A 240 -0.21 1.18 -1.52
C PHE A 240 0.00 2.57 -2.12
N TYR A 241 1.14 2.80 -2.78
CA TYR A 241 1.37 4.03 -3.52
C TYR A 241 0.36 4.19 -4.67
N GLU A 242 0.07 3.12 -5.40
CA GLU A 242 -0.95 3.13 -6.46
C GLU A 242 -2.34 3.48 -5.91
N LEU A 243 -2.73 2.94 -4.75
CA LEU A 243 -3.98 3.29 -4.09
C LEU A 243 -4.02 4.76 -3.65
N LEU A 244 -2.91 5.28 -3.11
CA LEU A 244 -2.79 6.70 -2.74
C LEU A 244 -3.00 7.61 -3.96
N ILE A 245 -2.31 7.32 -5.07
CA ILE A 245 -2.42 8.12 -6.30
C ILE A 245 -3.81 7.97 -6.94
N LYS A 246 -4.40 6.77 -6.95
CA LYS A 246 -5.79 6.57 -7.41
C LYS A 246 -6.78 7.36 -6.58
N GLY A 247 -6.63 7.37 -5.25
CA GLY A 247 -7.47 8.16 -4.36
C GLY A 247 -7.36 9.65 -4.62
N LEU A 248 -6.13 10.17 -4.72
CA LEU A 248 -5.86 11.59 -5.03
C LEU A 248 -6.36 12.00 -6.42
N GLY A 249 -6.11 11.16 -7.44
CA GLY A 249 -6.57 11.40 -8.81
C GLY A 249 -8.10 11.34 -8.92
N GLY A 250 -8.75 10.39 -8.24
CA GLY A 250 -10.21 10.33 -8.15
C GLY A 250 -10.79 11.57 -7.48
N ALA A 251 -10.24 11.99 -6.34
CA ALA A 251 -10.66 13.21 -5.66
C ALA A 251 -10.53 14.46 -6.55
N LEU A 252 -9.42 14.61 -7.27
CA LEU A 252 -9.23 15.70 -8.22
C LEU A 252 -10.27 15.68 -9.33
N GLY A 253 -10.57 14.50 -9.88
CA GLY A 253 -11.60 14.33 -10.91
C GLY A 253 -12.99 14.76 -10.43
N TYR A 254 -13.39 14.34 -9.23
CA TYR A 254 -14.66 14.76 -8.64
C TYR A 254 -14.70 16.26 -8.31
N LEU A 255 -13.60 16.82 -7.81
CA LEU A 255 -13.49 18.25 -7.52
C LEU A 255 -13.64 19.11 -8.78
N LEU A 256 -12.99 18.74 -9.89
CA LEU A 256 -13.12 19.46 -11.16
C LEU A 256 -14.56 19.46 -11.69
N GLY A 257 -15.30 18.37 -11.48
CA GLY A 257 -16.72 18.29 -11.85
C GLY A 257 -17.67 19.00 -10.88
N ALA A 258 -17.22 19.34 -9.68
CA ALA A 258 -18.02 20.04 -8.67
C ALA A 258 -17.84 21.57 -8.69
N ILE A 259 -16.89 22.09 -9.46
CA ILE A 259 -16.68 23.53 -9.63
C ILE A 259 -17.73 24.07 -10.60
N ASP A 260 -18.45 25.11 -10.18
CA ASP A 260 -19.32 25.89 -11.07
C ASP A 260 -18.46 26.80 -11.96
N TRP A 261 -18.19 26.33 -13.18
CA TRP A 261 -17.34 27.05 -14.11
C TRP A 261 -18.00 28.28 -14.71
N ALA A 262 -19.34 28.38 -14.70
CA ALA A 262 -20.09 29.46 -15.34
C ALA A 262 -19.82 30.83 -14.69
N HIS A 263 -19.52 30.83 -13.39
CA HIS A 263 -19.24 32.06 -12.64
C HIS A 263 -17.77 32.48 -12.62
N LEU A 264 -16.86 31.62 -13.09
CA LEU A 264 -15.42 31.88 -13.16
C LEU A 264 -15.04 32.60 -14.46
N GLU A 265 -13.95 33.37 -14.45
CA GLU A 265 -13.48 34.10 -15.64
C GLU A 265 -13.22 33.19 -16.84
N LEU A 266 -12.77 31.97 -16.58
CA LEU A 266 -12.52 30.96 -17.60
C LEU A 266 -13.81 30.51 -18.30
N GLY A 267 -14.93 30.42 -17.57
CA GLY A 267 -16.26 30.16 -18.14
C GLY A 267 -16.77 31.33 -18.98
N ARG A 268 -16.50 32.57 -18.56
CA ARG A 268 -16.80 33.76 -19.38
C ARG A 268 -15.97 33.82 -20.66
N LEU A 269 -14.71 33.37 -20.61
CA LEU A 269 -13.80 33.36 -21.76
C LEU A 269 -14.16 32.28 -22.79
N LEU A 270 -14.47 31.07 -22.32
CA LEU A 270 -14.75 29.92 -23.18
C LEU A 270 -16.24 29.81 -23.57
N GLY A 271 -17.10 30.65 -23.00
CA GLY A 271 -18.51 30.83 -23.39
C GLY A 271 -19.48 30.01 -22.55
N THR A 272 -19.23 28.71 -22.38
CA THR A 272 -20.09 27.81 -21.59
C THR A 272 -19.28 26.90 -20.67
N GLU A 273 -19.89 26.44 -19.57
CA GLU A 273 -19.30 25.47 -18.64
C GLU A 273 -18.85 24.19 -19.35
N PHE A 274 -19.64 23.69 -20.31
CA PHE A 274 -19.28 22.53 -21.10
C PHE A 274 -17.98 22.72 -21.88
N GLN A 275 -17.77 23.89 -22.49
CA GLN A 275 -16.55 24.19 -23.25
C GLN A 275 -15.30 24.25 -22.35
N VAL A 276 -15.44 24.72 -21.11
CA VAL A 276 -14.36 24.70 -20.11
C VAL A 276 -13.99 23.27 -19.74
N MET A 277 -14.98 22.43 -19.43
CA MET A 277 -14.75 21.03 -19.10
C MET A 277 -14.10 20.28 -20.27
N PHE A 278 -14.61 20.45 -21.49
CA PHE A 278 -14.03 19.84 -22.70
C PHE A 278 -12.61 20.32 -22.97
N PHE A 279 -12.31 21.60 -22.74
CA PHE A 279 -10.95 22.14 -22.87
C PHE A 279 -9.98 21.46 -21.91
N PHE A 280 -10.31 21.37 -20.61
CA PHE A 280 -9.46 20.70 -19.64
C PHE A 280 -9.33 19.20 -19.90
N SER A 281 -10.43 18.52 -20.24
CA SER A 281 -10.39 17.10 -20.61
C SER A 281 -9.52 16.88 -21.85
N SER A 282 -9.61 17.73 -22.87
CA SER A 282 -8.76 17.65 -24.07
C SER A 282 -7.30 17.93 -23.75
N LEU A 283 -7.01 18.92 -22.90
CA LEU A 283 -5.66 19.26 -22.47
C LEU A 283 -5.01 18.12 -21.67
N VAL A 284 -5.73 17.59 -20.68
CA VAL A 284 -5.27 16.46 -19.85
C VAL A 284 -5.08 15.22 -20.72
N LEU A 285 -6.03 14.91 -21.61
CA LEU A 285 -5.90 13.80 -22.55
C LEU A 285 -4.65 13.97 -23.43
N THR A 286 -4.42 15.16 -23.97
CA THR A 286 -3.26 15.45 -24.82
C THR A 286 -1.95 15.29 -24.06
N LEU A 287 -1.86 15.84 -22.84
CA LEU A 287 -0.71 15.70 -21.96
C LEU A 287 -0.45 14.24 -21.58
N CYS A 288 -1.48 13.52 -21.15
CA CYS A 288 -1.39 12.10 -20.83
C CYS A 288 -0.99 11.28 -22.04
N PHE A 289 -1.52 11.59 -23.23
CA PHE A 289 -1.15 10.93 -24.48
C PHE A 289 0.31 11.17 -24.85
N ILE A 290 0.80 12.41 -24.75
CA ILE A 290 2.20 12.76 -24.99
C ILE A 290 3.12 12.03 -23.98
N ILE A 291 2.79 12.08 -22.69
CA ILE A 291 3.55 11.37 -21.65
C ILE A 291 3.55 9.87 -21.92
N HIS A 292 2.40 9.28 -22.27
CA HIS A 292 2.28 7.86 -22.57
C HIS A 292 3.14 7.45 -23.77
N LEU A 293 3.14 8.26 -24.85
CA LEU A 293 3.99 8.05 -26.01
C LEU A 293 5.48 8.20 -25.71
N CYS A 294 5.85 9.06 -24.76
CA CYS A 294 7.23 9.39 -24.44
C CYS A 294 7.85 8.57 -23.29
N SER A 295 7.03 7.98 -22.40
CA SER A 295 7.51 7.39 -21.14
C SER A 295 7.54 5.86 -21.07
N ILE A 296 7.03 5.12 -22.08
CA ILE A 296 7.01 3.65 -22.02
C ILE A 296 8.15 3.06 -22.85
N PRO A 297 9.26 2.62 -22.23
CA PRO A 297 10.22 1.76 -22.90
C PRO A 297 9.61 0.37 -23.11
N GLU A 298 9.55 -0.09 -24.35
CA GLU A 298 9.07 -1.43 -24.65
C GLU A 298 10.03 -2.51 -24.15
N THR A 299 9.51 -3.48 -23.40
CA THR A 299 10.22 -4.71 -23.08
C THR A 299 9.79 -5.78 -24.08
N PRO A 300 10.68 -6.25 -24.98
CA PRO A 300 10.34 -7.35 -25.87
C PRO A 300 10.12 -8.65 -25.09
N LEU A 301 9.23 -9.51 -25.58
CA LEU A 301 9.09 -10.89 -25.10
C LEU A 301 10.45 -11.58 -25.20
N ARG A 302 11.09 -11.86 -24.05
CA ARG A 302 12.40 -12.50 -24.01
C ARG A 302 12.33 -13.93 -24.55
N ASP A 303 13.21 -14.26 -25.49
CA ASP A 303 13.50 -15.62 -25.89
C ASP A 303 14.29 -16.32 -24.77
N VAL A 304 13.63 -17.18 -24.00
CA VAL A 304 14.28 -17.99 -22.96
C VAL A 304 15.21 -19.06 -23.58
N ALA A 305 15.21 -19.23 -24.89
CA ALA A 305 15.97 -20.26 -25.59
C ALA A 305 17.50 -20.03 -25.65
N LYS A 306 18.02 -18.86 -25.24
CA LYS A 306 19.47 -18.56 -25.33
C LYS A 306 20.25 -18.65 -24.02
N ASP A 307 19.60 -18.85 -22.87
CA ASP A 307 20.28 -18.86 -21.56
C ASP A 307 20.32 -20.24 -20.87
N ILE A 308 20.10 -21.34 -21.60
CA ILE A 308 20.29 -22.70 -21.05
C ILE A 308 21.72 -23.17 -21.42
N PRO A 309 22.65 -23.31 -20.46
CA PRO A 309 23.90 -24.01 -20.70
C PRO A 309 23.59 -25.49 -21.00
N PRO A 310 24.31 -26.15 -21.92
CA PRO A 310 24.03 -27.53 -22.27
C PRO A 310 24.52 -28.45 -21.14
N GLN A 311 23.67 -28.77 -20.15
CA GLN A 311 23.79 -30.00 -19.36
C GLN A 311 22.63 -30.17 -18.37
N GLN A 312 21.72 -31.09 -18.74
CA GLN A 312 21.21 -32.24 -17.98
C GLN A 312 19.77 -32.50 -18.38
N ALA A 313 19.59 -33.55 -19.19
CA ALA A 313 18.30 -34.11 -19.54
C ALA A 313 17.56 -34.56 -18.26
N PRO A 314 16.27 -34.25 -18.08
CA PRO A 314 15.48 -34.88 -17.05
C PRO A 314 15.07 -36.27 -17.53
N GLN A 315 15.57 -37.30 -16.84
CA GLN A 315 15.01 -38.65 -16.89
C GLN A 315 13.59 -38.63 -16.32
N ASP A 316 12.73 -39.41 -16.95
CA ASP A 316 11.35 -39.68 -16.57
C ASP A 316 11.18 -40.07 -15.10
N LEU A 317 10.18 -39.48 -14.44
CA LEU A 317 9.49 -40.18 -13.35
C LEU A 317 8.02 -39.77 -13.28
N ALA A 318 7.20 -40.78 -13.54
CA ALA A 318 5.78 -40.75 -13.76
C ALA A 318 4.95 -40.51 -12.48
N LEU A 319 3.80 -39.85 -12.69
CA LEU A 319 2.48 -40.08 -12.08
C LEU A 319 2.39 -40.62 -10.63
N SER A 320 1.83 -39.79 -9.74
CA SER A 320 0.75 -40.24 -8.85
C SER A 320 -0.24 -39.11 -8.59
N SER A 321 -1.52 -39.46 -8.68
CA SER A 321 -2.69 -38.61 -8.48
C SER A 321 -2.98 -38.42 -7.00
N ASP A 322 -3.03 -37.17 -6.55
CA ASP A 322 -3.99 -36.67 -5.55
C ASP A 322 -3.65 -35.22 -5.23
N LYS A 323 -4.33 -34.26 -5.87
CA LYS A 323 -4.44 -32.90 -5.34
C LYS A 323 -5.81 -32.30 -5.62
N MET A 324 -6.59 -32.25 -4.55
CA MET A 324 -7.70 -31.34 -4.32
C MET A 324 -7.33 -29.92 -4.77
N TYR A 325 -8.21 -29.27 -5.56
CA TYR A 325 -8.03 -27.89 -6.01
C TYR A 325 -8.07 -26.95 -4.81
N GLU A 326 -6.89 -26.53 -4.35
CA GLU A 326 -6.74 -25.50 -3.32
C GLU A 326 -6.53 -24.15 -4.03
N TYR A 327 -7.62 -23.40 -4.16
CA TYR A 327 -7.62 -22.02 -4.63
C TYR A 327 -7.22 -21.11 -3.47
N GLY A 328 -6.03 -20.51 -3.56
CA GLY A 328 -5.59 -19.44 -2.67
C GLY A 328 -4.69 -19.88 -1.52
N SER A 329 -3.41 -20.08 -1.80
CA SER A 329 -2.34 -19.92 -0.81
C SER A 329 -1.28 -18.97 -1.36
N ILE A 330 -1.24 -17.76 -0.80
CA ILE A 330 -0.11 -16.83 -0.87
C ILE A 330 1.06 -17.53 -0.17
N GLU A 331 1.82 -18.34 -0.91
CA GLU A 331 3.14 -18.84 -0.49
C GLU A 331 3.83 -19.54 -1.67
N LYS A 332 4.47 -18.75 -2.54
CA LYS A 332 5.72 -19.05 -3.29
C LYS A 332 5.91 -18.06 -4.44
N VAL A 333 6.31 -16.84 -4.08
CA VAL A 333 7.31 -16.11 -4.87
C VAL A 333 8.47 -15.89 -3.90
N LYS A 334 9.18 -16.98 -3.61
CA LYS A 334 10.47 -16.92 -2.92
C LYS A 334 11.54 -16.82 -4.01
N ASN A 335 12.27 -15.71 -3.95
CA ASN A 335 13.62 -15.51 -4.48
C ASN A 335 13.78 -15.55 -6.01
N GLY A 336 13.54 -14.39 -6.62
CA GLY A 336 14.32 -13.90 -7.75
C GLY A 336 15.39 -12.88 -7.30
N TYR A 337 16.03 -13.10 -6.13
CA TYR A 337 17.31 -12.46 -5.85
C TYR A 337 18.38 -13.33 -6.51
N VAL A 338 19.06 -12.73 -7.47
CA VAL A 338 20.26 -13.25 -8.13
C VAL A 338 21.20 -13.84 -7.07
N ASN A 339 21.58 -15.11 -7.26
CA ASN A 339 22.66 -15.74 -6.52
C ASN A 339 23.94 -14.90 -6.70
N GLN A 340 24.30 -14.14 -5.67
CA GLN A 340 25.52 -13.34 -5.62
C GLN A 340 26.66 -14.15 -4.98
N GLU A 341 26.83 -15.40 -5.42
CA GLU A 341 27.91 -16.31 -4.98
C GLU A 341 28.77 -16.87 -6.13
N LEU A 342 28.64 -16.32 -7.36
CA LEU A 342 29.48 -16.70 -8.50
C LEU A 342 30.31 -15.55 -9.11
N VAL A 343 30.42 -14.40 -8.43
CA VAL A 343 31.26 -13.27 -8.87
C VAL A 343 32.59 -13.22 -8.10
N LEU A 344 33.25 -14.38 -7.99
CA LEU A 344 34.67 -14.48 -7.62
C LEU A 344 35.32 -15.56 -8.47
N GLN A 345 35.27 -15.42 -9.80
CA GLN A 345 36.27 -15.99 -10.69
C GLN A 345 36.26 -15.25 -12.03
N GLY A 346 37.44 -14.76 -12.41
CA GLY A 346 37.63 -13.81 -13.49
C GLY A 346 37.21 -14.33 -14.87
N GLY A 347 36.44 -13.51 -15.57
CA GLY A 347 36.19 -13.62 -17.00
C GLY A 347 35.87 -12.23 -17.54
N LYS A 348 36.69 -11.75 -18.49
CA LYS A 348 36.61 -10.42 -19.11
C LYS A 348 35.18 -10.08 -19.56
N THR A 349 34.59 -9.05 -18.98
CA THR A 349 33.35 -8.41 -19.44
C THR A 349 33.60 -7.68 -20.76
N LYS A 350 32.91 -8.11 -21.83
CA LYS A 350 32.67 -7.25 -23.00
C LYS A 350 31.66 -6.18 -22.61
N ASN A 351 31.91 -4.94 -23.05
CA ASN A 351 31.11 -3.74 -22.78
C ASN A 351 29.60 -3.95 -23.00
N PRO A 352 28.73 -3.53 -22.06
CA PRO A 352 27.28 -3.49 -22.25
C PRO A 352 26.87 -2.20 -22.98
N ALA A 353 27.47 -1.95 -24.14
CA ALA A 353 27.20 -0.77 -24.96
C ALA A 353 26.94 -1.20 -26.40
N GLU A 354 25.92 -2.03 -26.61
CA GLU A 354 25.31 -2.30 -27.92
C GLU A 354 24.06 -3.18 -27.74
N GLN A 355 23.05 -2.64 -27.07
CA GLN A 355 21.68 -3.17 -27.19
C GLN A 355 20.80 -2.00 -27.61
N THR A 356 20.78 -1.77 -28.92
CA THR A 356 20.07 -0.68 -29.58
C THR A 356 18.58 -0.76 -29.24
N GLN A 357 18.18 0.06 -28.27
CA GLN A 357 16.80 0.27 -27.85
C GLN A 357 16.03 0.88 -29.03
N ARG A 358 15.23 0.05 -29.71
CA ARG A 358 14.61 0.43 -30.97
C ARG A 358 13.35 1.24 -30.68
N THR A 359 13.42 2.55 -30.90
CA THR A 359 12.27 3.46 -30.81
C THR A 359 11.13 2.97 -31.71
N MET A 360 9.94 2.73 -31.14
CA MET A 360 8.75 2.32 -31.87
C MET A 360 8.36 3.42 -32.87
N THR A 361 8.42 3.10 -34.17
CA THR A 361 7.93 4.00 -35.22
C THR A 361 6.47 3.70 -35.54
N LEU A 362 5.70 4.68 -36.03
CA LEU A 362 4.29 4.50 -36.44
C LEU A 362 4.10 3.31 -37.42
N ARG A 363 5.09 3.07 -38.28
CA ARG A 363 5.12 1.92 -39.21
C ARG A 363 5.30 0.57 -38.49
N SER A 364 6.03 0.54 -37.38
CA SER A 364 6.19 -0.65 -36.52
C SER A 364 4.91 -0.97 -35.76
N LEU A 365 4.26 0.06 -35.20
CA LEU A 365 2.97 -0.06 -34.51
C LEU A 365 1.87 -0.60 -35.44
N LEU A 366 1.75 -0.05 -36.65
CA LEU A 366 0.78 -0.51 -37.66
C LEU A 366 1.04 -1.96 -38.10
N ARG A 367 2.31 -2.36 -38.20
CA ARG A 367 2.69 -3.74 -38.54
C ARG A 367 2.38 -4.71 -37.39
N ALA A 368 2.59 -4.29 -36.13
CA ALA A 368 2.31 -5.08 -34.95
C ALA A 368 0.80 -5.22 -34.66
N LEU A 369 0.00 -4.17 -34.93
CA LEU A 369 -1.47 -4.25 -34.92
C LEU A 369 -1.99 -5.23 -35.99
N ARG A 370 -1.31 -5.31 -37.14
CA ARG A 370 -1.66 -6.25 -38.22
C ARG A 370 -1.24 -7.69 -37.92
N SER A 371 -0.33 -7.93 -36.97
CA SER A 371 0.14 -9.26 -36.57
C SER A 371 -0.57 -9.83 -35.34
N VAL A 372 -1.59 -9.15 -34.79
CA VAL A 372 -2.36 -9.64 -33.63
C VAL A 372 -3.00 -10.99 -33.96
N PRO A 373 -2.86 -12.04 -33.13
CA PRO A 373 -3.45 -13.35 -33.40
C PRO A 373 -4.98 -13.32 -33.44
N PRO A 374 -5.64 -14.27 -34.12
CA PRO A 374 -7.08 -14.23 -34.38
C PRO A 374 -7.93 -14.21 -33.09
N HIS A 375 -7.51 -14.90 -32.03
CA HIS A 375 -8.24 -14.92 -30.75
C HIS A 375 -8.19 -13.57 -30.02
N TYR A 376 -7.07 -12.83 -30.09
CA TYR A 376 -6.98 -11.46 -29.56
C TYR A 376 -7.80 -10.47 -30.39
N ARG A 377 -7.85 -10.62 -31.72
CA ARG A 377 -8.74 -9.80 -32.57
C ARG A 377 -10.20 -10.00 -32.21
N CYS A 378 -10.61 -11.25 -31.99
CA CYS A 378 -11.96 -11.55 -31.53
C CYS A 378 -12.25 -10.91 -30.18
N LEU A 379 -11.29 -10.95 -29.24
CA LEU A 379 -11.45 -10.27 -27.96
C LEU A 379 -11.61 -8.75 -28.14
N CYS A 380 -10.77 -8.08 -28.95
CA CYS A 380 -10.90 -6.65 -29.21
C CYS A 380 -12.22 -6.28 -29.91
N ILE A 381 -12.68 -7.07 -30.88
CA ILE A 381 -13.97 -6.85 -31.55
C ILE A 381 -15.12 -6.99 -30.57
N SER A 382 -15.09 -8.04 -29.73
CA SER A 382 -16.11 -8.21 -28.69
C SER A 382 -16.12 -7.01 -27.74
N HIS A 383 -14.94 -6.57 -27.29
CA HIS A 383 -14.79 -5.44 -26.37
C HIS A 383 -15.29 -4.12 -26.97
N LEU A 384 -15.02 -3.89 -28.26
CA LEU A 384 -15.56 -2.76 -29.01
C LEU A 384 -17.09 -2.80 -29.05
N ILE A 385 -17.69 -3.95 -29.35
CA ILE A 385 -19.15 -4.13 -29.39
C ILE A 385 -19.76 -3.84 -28.02
N GLY A 386 -19.17 -4.36 -26.93
CA GLY A 386 -19.65 -4.13 -25.57
C GLY A 386 -19.59 -2.67 -25.14
N TRP A 387 -18.46 -2.00 -25.37
CA TRP A 387 -18.33 -0.57 -25.07
C TRP A 387 -19.25 0.28 -25.95
N THR A 388 -19.46 -0.08 -27.20
CA THR A 388 -20.43 0.60 -28.07
C THR A 388 -21.84 0.50 -27.49
N ALA A 389 -22.30 -0.71 -27.14
CA ALA A 389 -23.61 -0.90 -26.52
C ALA A 389 -23.75 -0.17 -25.18
N PHE A 390 -22.74 -0.29 -24.31
CA PHE A 390 -22.76 0.30 -22.99
C PHE A 390 -22.77 1.83 -23.04
N LEU A 391 -21.89 2.44 -23.84
CA LEU A 391 -21.81 3.90 -23.96
C LEU A 391 -23.03 4.50 -24.66
N SER A 392 -23.60 3.82 -25.66
CA SER A 392 -24.85 4.26 -26.29
C SER A 392 -25.96 4.43 -25.26
N ASN A 393 -26.13 3.45 -24.37
CA ASN A 393 -27.13 3.53 -23.31
C ASN A 393 -26.76 4.58 -22.25
N MET A 394 -25.52 4.60 -21.77
CA MET A 394 -25.09 5.51 -20.69
C MET A 394 -25.20 6.99 -21.05
N LEU A 395 -24.88 7.36 -22.29
CA LEU A 395 -24.87 8.78 -22.72
C LEU A 395 -26.27 9.40 -22.78
N PHE A 396 -27.28 8.61 -23.13
CA PHE A 396 -28.66 9.07 -23.27
C PHE A 396 -29.57 8.57 -22.14
N PHE A 397 -29.02 7.92 -21.11
CA PHE A 397 -29.84 7.29 -20.07
C PHE A 397 -30.68 8.31 -19.28
N THR A 398 -30.08 9.42 -18.87
CA THR A 398 -30.78 10.48 -18.13
C THR A 398 -31.82 11.17 -19.01
N ASP A 399 -31.49 11.37 -20.29
CA ASP A 399 -32.37 11.95 -21.30
C ASP A 399 -33.56 11.02 -21.61
N PHE A 400 -33.31 9.71 -21.73
CA PHE A 400 -34.33 8.68 -21.83
C PHE A 400 -35.25 8.67 -20.59
N MET A 401 -34.70 8.81 -19.39
CA MET A 401 -35.50 8.91 -18.17
C MET A 401 -36.40 10.15 -18.18
N GLY A 402 -35.86 11.31 -18.59
CA GLY A 402 -36.61 12.56 -18.71
C GLY A 402 -37.72 12.51 -19.76
N GLN A 403 -37.38 12.11 -20.99
CA GLN A 403 -38.28 12.17 -22.14
C GLN A 403 -39.26 11.01 -22.23
N ILE A 404 -38.78 9.78 -22.02
CA ILE A 404 -39.56 8.57 -22.32
C ILE A 404 -40.26 8.05 -21.08
N VAL A 405 -39.57 8.00 -19.95
CA VAL A 405 -40.12 7.42 -18.71
C VAL A 405 -41.01 8.42 -17.98
N TYR A 406 -40.59 9.69 -17.93
CA TYR A 406 -41.34 10.77 -17.27
C TYR A 406 -42.21 11.59 -18.23
N HIS A 407 -42.11 11.40 -19.55
CA HIS A 407 -42.87 12.14 -20.56
C HIS A 407 -42.66 13.68 -20.51
N GLY A 408 -41.45 14.13 -20.16
CA GLY A 408 -41.09 15.54 -20.17
C GLY A 408 -40.50 15.99 -21.52
N ASP A 409 -40.50 17.30 -21.78
CA ASP A 409 -39.91 17.89 -22.97
C ASP A 409 -38.65 18.70 -22.61
N PRO A 410 -37.45 18.32 -23.10
CA PRO A 410 -36.22 19.07 -22.88
C PRO A 410 -36.20 20.43 -23.60
N TYR A 411 -37.02 20.62 -24.64
CA TYR A 411 -37.12 21.86 -25.40
C TYR A 411 -38.26 22.77 -24.91
N GLY A 412 -39.04 22.32 -23.92
CA GLY A 412 -40.07 23.14 -23.28
C GLY A 412 -39.48 24.37 -22.60
N ALA A 413 -40.26 25.45 -22.50
CA ALA A 413 -39.84 26.65 -21.80
C ALA A 413 -39.43 26.31 -20.35
N HIS A 414 -38.36 26.91 -19.81
CA HIS A 414 -37.81 26.52 -18.50
C HIS A 414 -38.79 26.62 -17.32
N ASN A 415 -39.84 27.45 -17.44
CA ASN A 415 -40.90 27.59 -16.43
C ASN A 415 -42.14 26.73 -16.73
N SER A 416 -42.09 25.86 -17.74
CA SER A 416 -43.18 24.96 -18.12
C SER A 416 -43.20 23.70 -17.26
N THR A 417 -44.39 23.14 -17.07
CA THR A 417 -44.57 21.86 -16.38
C THR A 417 -43.83 20.72 -17.10
N GLU A 418 -43.79 20.76 -18.44
CA GLU A 418 -43.12 19.75 -19.26
C GLU A 418 -41.59 19.72 -19.04
N PHE A 419 -40.95 20.89 -18.93
CA PHE A 419 -39.53 21.00 -18.62
C PHE A 419 -39.20 20.56 -17.19
N LEU A 420 -40.05 20.90 -16.22
CA LEU A 420 -39.88 20.46 -14.81
C LEU A 420 -40.02 18.94 -14.66
N ILE A 421 -40.95 18.33 -15.40
CA ILE A 421 -41.12 16.87 -15.44
C ILE A 421 -39.87 16.22 -16.06
N TYR A 422 -39.33 16.79 -17.14
CA TYR A 422 -38.06 16.33 -17.73
C TYR A 422 -36.92 16.40 -16.72
N GLN A 423 -36.75 17.54 -16.03
CA GLN A 423 -35.71 17.72 -15.01
C GLN A 423 -35.85 16.69 -13.87
N ARG A 424 -37.08 16.41 -13.43
CA ARG A 424 -37.33 15.37 -12.43
C ARG A 424 -36.94 13.98 -12.92
N GLY A 425 -37.20 13.67 -14.19
CA GLY A 425 -36.73 12.43 -14.81
C GLY A 425 -35.20 12.36 -14.89
N VAL A 426 -34.52 13.45 -15.21
CA VAL A 426 -33.05 13.52 -15.19
C VAL A 426 -32.49 13.26 -13.78
N GLU A 427 -33.08 13.86 -12.73
CA GLU A 427 -32.70 13.62 -11.34
C GLU A 427 -32.82 12.13 -10.95
N VAL A 428 -33.94 11.51 -11.32
CA VAL A 428 -34.16 10.07 -11.07
C VAL A 428 -33.22 9.21 -11.93
N GLY A 429 -32.86 9.66 -13.12
CA GLY A 429 -31.83 9.05 -13.97
C GLY A 429 -30.46 9.05 -13.28
N CYS A 430 -30.08 10.14 -12.63
CA CYS A 430 -28.85 10.22 -11.83
C CYS A 430 -28.85 9.18 -10.69
N TRP A 431 -29.98 8.99 -10.00
CA TRP A 431 -30.12 7.91 -9.01
C TRP A 431 -29.94 6.52 -9.63
N GLY A 432 -30.46 6.29 -10.84
CA GLY A 432 -30.20 5.07 -11.61
C GLY A 432 -28.71 4.84 -11.89
N LEU A 433 -27.97 5.89 -12.24
CA LEU A 433 -26.51 5.82 -12.44
C LEU A 433 -25.75 5.54 -11.13
N CYS A 434 -26.23 6.05 -10.00
CA CYS A 434 -25.70 5.69 -8.68
C CYS A 434 -25.89 4.19 -8.37
N ILE A 435 -27.08 3.66 -8.65
CA ILE A 435 -27.38 2.22 -8.49
C ILE A 435 -26.43 1.39 -9.36
N ASN A 436 -26.22 1.78 -10.62
CA ASN A 436 -25.25 1.15 -11.52
C ASN A 436 -23.83 1.11 -10.91
N SER A 437 -23.32 2.24 -10.40
CA SER A 437 -21.98 2.31 -9.80
C SER A 437 -21.86 1.46 -8.53
N MET A 438 -22.88 1.47 -7.66
CA MET A 438 -22.92 0.63 -6.46
C MET A 438 -22.88 -0.87 -6.83
N PHE A 439 -23.72 -1.29 -7.77
CA PHE A 439 -23.77 -2.69 -8.19
C PHE A 439 -22.52 -3.12 -8.98
N SER A 440 -21.89 -2.22 -9.73
CA SER A 440 -20.60 -2.49 -10.38
C SER A 440 -19.50 -2.83 -9.35
N SER A 441 -19.43 -2.07 -8.25
CA SER A 441 -18.50 -2.33 -7.15
C SER A 441 -18.80 -3.66 -6.44
N LEU A 442 -20.07 -3.91 -6.09
CA LEU A 442 -20.49 -5.16 -5.45
C LEU A 442 -20.21 -6.37 -6.34
N TYR A 443 -20.60 -6.30 -7.61
CA TYR A 443 -20.40 -7.39 -8.56
C TYR A 443 -18.91 -7.69 -8.76
N SER A 444 -18.04 -6.69 -8.83
CA SER A 444 -16.58 -6.92 -8.94
C SER A 444 -16.00 -7.77 -7.80
N TYR A 445 -16.58 -7.69 -6.59
CA TYR A 445 -16.23 -8.59 -5.49
C TYR A 445 -16.75 -10.01 -5.74
N PHE A 446 -18.02 -10.15 -6.15
CA PHE A 446 -18.65 -11.44 -6.45
C PHE A 446 -18.05 -12.14 -7.67
N GLN A 447 -17.45 -11.41 -8.62
CA GLN A 447 -16.76 -11.99 -9.76
C GLN A 447 -15.70 -13.01 -9.33
N LYS A 448 -14.97 -12.76 -8.23
CA LYS A 448 -13.97 -13.70 -7.70
C LYS A 448 -14.57 -15.06 -7.30
N VAL A 449 -15.81 -15.05 -6.80
CA VAL A 449 -16.55 -16.25 -6.39
C VAL A 449 -17.19 -16.93 -7.60
N LEU A 450 -17.60 -16.16 -8.61
CA LEU A 450 -18.25 -16.67 -9.82
C LEU A 450 -17.26 -17.29 -10.82
N VAL A 451 -16.03 -16.77 -10.91
CA VAL A 451 -15.03 -17.25 -11.88
C VAL A 451 -14.80 -18.77 -11.80
N PRO A 452 -14.65 -19.41 -10.62
CA PRO A 452 -14.55 -20.87 -10.52
C PRO A 452 -15.79 -21.64 -10.97
N CYS A 453 -16.98 -21.05 -10.91
CA CYS A 453 -18.24 -21.74 -11.22
C CYS A 453 -18.60 -21.66 -12.71
N ILE A 454 -18.43 -20.50 -13.34
CA ILE A 454 -18.90 -20.23 -14.72
C ILE A 454 -17.77 -19.90 -15.70
N GLY A 455 -16.53 -19.78 -15.21
CA GLY A 455 -15.36 -19.42 -16.02
C GLY A 455 -15.36 -17.96 -16.50
N LEU A 456 -14.21 -17.49 -16.98
CA LEU A 456 -14.06 -16.11 -17.48
C LEU A 456 -14.92 -15.84 -18.73
N LYS A 457 -14.99 -16.81 -19.66
CA LYS A 457 -15.85 -16.69 -20.84
C LYS A 457 -17.34 -16.64 -20.47
N GLY A 458 -17.78 -17.47 -19.53
CA GLY A 458 -19.16 -17.49 -19.05
C GLY A 458 -19.53 -16.19 -18.35
N LEU A 459 -18.64 -15.64 -17.54
CA LEU A 459 -18.81 -14.34 -16.91
C LEU A 459 -18.94 -13.21 -17.94
N TYR A 460 -18.13 -13.27 -19.00
CA TYR A 460 -18.19 -12.30 -20.10
C TYR A 460 -19.51 -12.41 -20.87
N PHE A 461 -19.93 -13.62 -21.22
CA PHE A 461 -21.21 -13.89 -21.88
C PHE A 461 -22.41 -13.40 -21.04
N MET A 462 -22.42 -13.71 -19.74
CA MET A 462 -23.48 -13.32 -18.82
C MET A 462 -23.62 -11.80 -18.71
N GLY A 463 -22.51 -11.06 -18.72
CA GLY A 463 -22.55 -9.59 -18.71
C GLY A 463 -23.30 -9.02 -19.91
N TYR A 464 -23.01 -9.50 -21.13
CA TYR A 464 -23.68 -9.04 -22.35
C TYR A 464 -25.15 -9.46 -22.40
N LEU A 465 -25.44 -10.69 -22.00
CA LEU A 465 -26.81 -11.22 -21.99
C LEU A 465 -27.69 -10.41 -21.03
N LEU A 466 -27.25 -10.25 -19.77
CA LEU A 466 -28.01 -9.52 -18.75
C LEU A 466 -28.20 -8.06 -19.15
N PHE A 467 -27.17 -7.42 -19.69
CA PHE A 467 -27.28 -6.04 -20.18
C PHE A 467 -28.26 -5.92 -21.35
N GLY A 468 -28.15 -6.80 -22.35
CA GLY A 468 -29.01 -6.80 -23.52
C GLY A 468 -30.48 -7.02 -23.16
N LEU A 469 -30.76 -7.99 -22.29
CA LEU A 469 -32.12 -8.25 -21.79
C LEU A 469 -32.65 -7.08 -20.94
N GLY A 470 -31.82 -6.53 -20.04
CA GLY A 470 -32.19 -5.42 -19.18
C GLY A 470 -32.51 -4.14 -19.96
N THR A 471 -31.62 -3.75 -20.87
CA THR A 471 -31.85 -2.58 -21.75
C THR A 471 -33.04 -2.80 -22.67
N GLY A 472 -33.19 -3.99 -23.26
CA GLY A 472 -34.33 -4.32 -24.11
C GLY A 472 -35.67 -4.25 -23.36
N PHE A 473 -35.70 -4.73 -22.12
CA PHE A 473 -36.88 -4.66 -21.27
C PHE A 473 -37.28 -3.22 -20.97
N ILE A 474 -36.32 -2.35 -20.64
CA ILE A 474 -36.57 -0.93 -20.41
C ILE A 474 -37.08 -0.22 -21.67
N GLY A 475 -36.52 -0.55 -22.85
CA GLY A 475 -36.96 0.02 -24.12
C GLY A 475 -38.38 -0.37 -24.50
N LEU A 476 -38.83 -1.57 -24.13
CA LEU A 476 -40.19 -2.07 -24.38
C LEU A 476 -41.21 -1.60 -23.34
N PHE A 477 -40.79 -1.49 -22.07
CA PHE A 477 -41.63 -1.15 -20.93
C PHE A 477 -41.01 0.01 -20.13
N PRO A 478 -41.08 1.25 -20.65
CA PRO A 478 -40.51 2.41 -19.98
C PRO A 478 -41.33 2.76 -18.73
N ASN A 479 -40.90 2.27 -17.57
CA ASN A 479 -41.53 2.54 -16.28
C ASN A 479 -40.46 2.84 -15.24
N VAL A 480 -40.68 3.84 -14.39
CA VAL A 480 -39.70 4.32 -13.39
C VAL A 480 -39.11 3.19 -12.56
N TYR A 481 -39.94 2.33 -11.97
CA TYR A 481 -39.48 1.27 -11.08
C TYR A 481 -38.75 0.16 -11.83
N SER A 482 -39.25 -0.19 -13.02
CA SER A 482 -38.61 -1.13 -13.94
C SER A 482 -37.21 -0.66 -14.34
N THR A 483 -37.10 0.60 -14.78
CA THR A 483 -35.86 1.19 -15.25
C THR A 483 -34.81 1.25 -14.15
N LEU A 484 -35.18 1.70 -12.94
CA LEU A 484 -34.25 1.74 -11.81
C LEU A 484 -33.80 0.35 -11.36
N ALA A 485 -34.68 -0.65 -11.38
CA ALA A 485 -34.30 -2.03 -11.05
C ALA A 485 -33.31 -2.60 -12.07
N MET A 486 -33.54 -2.35 -13.36
CA MET A 486 -32.66 -2.82 -14.43
C MET A 486 -31.31 -2.08 -14.50
N CYS A 487 -31.16 -0.91 -13.86
CA CYS A 487 -29.84 -0.26 -13.70
C CYS A 487 -28.81 -1.12 -12.97
N THR A 488 -29.25 -2.07 -12.14
CA THR A 488 -28.36 -3.06 -11.51
C THR A 488 -27.61 -3.91 -12.55
N LEU A 489 -28.28 -4.24 -13.67
CA LEU A 489 -27.70 -5.01 -14.79
C LEU A 489 -26.70 -4.18 -15.59
N PHE A 490 -26.83 -2.85 -15.57
CA PHE A 490 -25.80 -1.97 -16.15
C PHE A 490 -24.50 -2.05 -15.33
N GLY A 491 -24.62 -2.16 -14.01
CA GLY A 491 -23.46 -2.32 -13.12
C GLY A 491 -22.71 -3.63 -13.40
N VAL A 492 -23.45 -4.71 -13.64
CA VAL A 492 -22.90 -6.01 -14.05
C VAL A 492 -22.11 -5.90 -15.35
N MET A 493 -22.66 -5.21 -16.36
CA MET A 493 -21.97 -4.97 -17.63
C MET A 493 -20.71 -4.11 -17.45
N SER A 494 -20.83 -3.00 -16.72
CA SER A 494 -19.72 -2.08 -16.44
C SER A 494 -18.54 -2.82 -15.82
N SER A 495 -18.80 -3.54 -14.72
CA SER A 495 -17.77 -4.33 -14.05
C SER A 495 -17.21 -5.43 -14.95
N THR A 496 -18.05 -6.11 -15.74
CA THR A 496 -17.60 -7.14 -16.70
C THR A 496 -16.65 -6.58 -17.76
N LEU A 497 -16.96 -5.42 -18.33
CA LEU A 497 -16.10 -4.77 -19.34
C LEU A 497 -14.77 -4.31 -18.74
N TYR A 498 -14.75 -3.82 -17.50
CA TYR A 498 -13.51 -3.36 -16.87
C TYR A 498 -12.58 -4.47 -16.39
N THR A 499 -13.09 -5.68 -16.11
CA THR A 499 -12.27 -6.75 -15.50
C THR A 499 -11.97 -7.90 -16.44
N VAL A 500 -13.00 -8.51 -17.05
CA VAL A 500 -12.89 -9.82 -17.70
C VAL A 500 -11.97 -9.83 -18.93
N PRO A 501 -12.04 -8.85 -19.86
CA PRO A 501 -11.15 -8.80 -21.03
C PRO A 501 -9.66 -8.70 -20.66
N PHE A 502 -9.33 -7.94 -19.61
CA PHE A 502 -7.94 -7.80 -19.15
C PHE A 502 -7.44 -9.09 -18.49
N THR A 503 -8.29 -9.79 -17.74
CA THR A 503 -7.96 -11.11 -17.21
C THR A 503 -7.77 -12.15 -18.33
N LEU A 504 -8.63 -12.12 -19.37
CA LEU A 504 -8.49 -13.00 -20.54
C LEU A 504 -7.19 -12.74 -21.30
N ILE A 505 -6.76 -11.48 -21.46
CA ILE A 505 -5.45 -11.16 -22.07
C ILE A 505 -4.30 -11.77 -21.27
N ALA A 506 -4.32 -11.63 -19.93
CA ALA A 506 -3.26 -12.19 -19.09
C ALA A 506 -3.15 -13.71 -19.22
N VAL A 507 -4.30 -14.38 -19.30
CA VAL A 507 -4.38 -15.84 -19.51
C VAL A 507 -3.88 -16.23 -20.90
N TYR A 508 -4.30 -15.53 -21.96
CA TYR A 508 -3.81 -15.79 -23.32
C TYR A 508 -2.30 -15.56 -23.46
N HIS A 509 -1.74 -14.55 -22.78
CA HIS A 509 -0.29 -14.32 -22.76
C HIS A 509 0.46 -15.46 -22.09
N HIS A 510 -0.06 -15.97 -20.97
CA HIS A 510 0.54 -17.10 -20.24
C HIS A 510 0.53 -18.39 -21.08
N GLU A 511 -0.56 -18.68 -21.79
CA GLU A 511 -0.63 -19.81 -22.72
C GLU A 511 0.34 -19.65 -23.91
N GLU A 512 0.44 -18.47 -24.49
CA GLU A 512 1.33 -18.19 -25.62
C GLU A 512 2.81 -18.34 -25.20
N GLN A 513 3.16 -17.94 -23.98
CA GLN A 513 4.49 -18.18 -23.39
C GLN A 513 4.76 -19.68 -23.21
N LYS A 514 3.79 -20.44 -22.70
CA LYS A 514 3.91 -21.90 -22.52
C LYS A 514 4.07 -22.62 -23.87
N GLN A 515 3.33 -22.21 -24.89
CA GLN A 515 3.43 -22.77 -26.24
C GLN A 515 4.78 -22.47 -26.91
N ARG A 516 5.29 -21.24 -26.75
CA ARG A 516 6.63 -20.87 -27.25
C ARG A 516 7.76 -21.61 -26.52
N ALA A 517 7.57 -21.96 -25.26
CA ALA A 517 8.53 -22.79 -24.51
C ALA A 517 8.53 -24.26 -24.99
N LEU A 518 7.43 -24.75 -25.57
CA LEU A 518 7.25 -26.13 -26.02
C LEU A 518 7.49 -26.35 -27.52
N GLY A 519 7.44 -25.30 -28.34
CA GLY A 519 7.69 -25.38 -29.78
C GLY A 519 8.44 -24.15 -30.28
N GLY A 520 9.55 -24.37 -30.98
CA GLY A 520 10.32 -23.32 -31.66
C GLY A 520 9.48 -22.66 -32.76
N GLY A 521 8.67 -21.67 -32.38
CA GLY A 521 7.88 -20.86 -33.29
C GLY A 521 8.74 -19.86 -34.08
N PRO A 522 8.26 -19.38 -35.23
CA PRO A 522 9.04 -18.54 -36.14
C PRO A 522 9.51 -17.25 -35.45
N ASP A 523 10.81 -17.01 -35.61
CA ASP A 523 11.56 -15.85 -35.15
C ASP A 523 11.02 -14.57 -35.84
N GLY A 524 10.62 -13.55 -35.06
CA GLY A 524 10.41 -12.21 -35.61
C GLY A 524 9.09 -11.46 -35.33
N SER A 525 8.32 -11.78 -34.29
CA SER A 525 7.19 -10.92 -33.86
C SER A 525 7.62 -9.98 -32.72
N SER A 526 7.90 -8.71 -33.05
CA SER A 526 8.18 -7.59 -32.12
C SER A 526 6.95 -7.12 -31.32
N ARG A 527 6.18 -8.05 -30.76
CA ARG A 527 4.92 -7.77 -30.05
C ARG A 527 5.16 -7.83 -28.55
N GLY A 528 4.92 -6.73 -27.84
CA GLY A 528 5.02 -6.67 -26.36
C GLY A 528 3.65 -6.77 -25.69
N GLN A 529 3.60 -7.22 -24.44
CA GLN A 529 2.36 -7.32 -23.64
C GLN A 529 1.65 -5.96 -23.50
N GLY A 530 2.43 -4.87 -23.43
CA GLY A 530 1.90 -3.50 -23.36
C GLY A 530 1.13 -3.09 -24.61
N LEU A 531 1.52 -3.55 -25.80
CA LEU A 531 0.84 -3.24 -27.05
C LEU A 531 -0.56 -3.87 -27.11
N ASP A 532 -0.70 -5.10 -26.62
CA ASP A 532 -1.99 -5.80 -26.59
C ASP A 532 -2.96 -5.17 -25.60
N CYS A 533 -2.46 -4.78 -24.43
CA CYS A 533 -3.25 -4.06 -23.42
C CYS A 533 -3.68 -2.68 -23.96
N ALA A 534 -2.77 -1.96 -24.64
CA ALA A 534 -3.07 -0.68 -25.29
C ALA A 534 -4.09 -0.83 -26.42
N ALA A 535 -3.97 -1.87 -27.26
CA ALA A 535 -4.92 -2.15 -28.33
C ALA A 535 -6.31 -2.52 -27.82
N LEU A 536 -6.42 -3.23 -26.69
CA LEU A 536 -7.69 -3.48 -26.05
C LEU A 536 -8.29 -2.20 -25.47
N THR A 537 -7.47 -1.40 -24.76
CA THR A 537 -7.91 -0.14 -24.14
C THR A 537 -8.37 0.90 -25.19
N SER A 538 -7.72 0.95 -26.35
CA SER A 538 -8.11 1.87 -27.43
C SER A 538 -9.46 1.54 -28.07
N MET A 539 -9.98 0.32 -27.89
CA MET A 539 -11.34 -0.01 -28.33
C MET A 539 -12.40 0.82 -27.60
N VAL A 540 -12.15 1.25 -26.35
CA VAL A 540 -13.04 2.16 -25.62
C VAL A 540 -13.15 3.50 -26.33
N GLN A 541 -12.00 4.06 -26.74
CA GLN A 541 -11.94 5.33 -27.46
C GLN A 541 -12.59 5.22 -28.85
N LEU A 542 -12.36 4.10 -29.55
CA LEU A 542 -13.01 3.85 -30.83
C LEU A 542 -14.54 3.74 -30.67
N ALA A 543 -15.03 3.06 -29.63
CA ALA A 543 -16.45 3.02 -29.31
C ALA A 543 -17.01 4.42 -29.06
N GLN A 544 -16.30 5.27 -28.30
CA GLN A 544 -16.70 6.66 -28.07
C GLN A 544 -16.83 7.46 -29.37
N ILE A 545 -15.89 7.30 -30.31
CA ILE A 545 -15.95 7.97 -31.61
C ILE A 545 -17.15 7.48 -32.42
N LEU A 546 -17.37 6.17 -32.47
CA LEU A 546 -18.50 5.57 -33.20
C LEU A 546 -19.85 6.03 -32.64
N VAL A 547 -19.99 6.01 -31.31
CA VAL A 547 -21.21 6.45 -30.64
C VAL A 547 -21.39 7.96 -30.79
N GLY A 548 -20.35 8.77 -30.58
CA GLY A 548 -20.42 10.22 -30.71
C GLY A 548 -20.76 10.70 -32.12
N GLY A 549 -20.24 10.04 -33.15
CA GLY A 549 -20.51 10.40 -34.55
C GLY A 549 -21.83 9.82 -35.10
N GLY A 550 -22.25 8.65 -34.63
CA GLY A 550 -23.40 7.93 -35.20
C GLY A 550 -24.72 8.14 -34.46
N LEU A 551 -24.68 8.30 -33.13
CA LEU A 551 -25.88 8.16 -32.31
C LEU A 551 -26.84 9.35 -32.45
N GLY A 552 -26.32 10.58 -32.59
CA GLY A 552 -27.16 11.75 -32.82
C GLY A 552 -27.93 11.69 -34.14
N LEU A 553 -27.32 11.14 -35.18
CA LEU A 553 -27.95 10.94 -36.49
C LEU A 553 -29.06 9.89 -36.40
N LEU A 554 -28.82 8.83 -35.62
CA LEU A 554 -29.76 7.75 -35.36
C LEU A 554 -30.98 8.21 -34.54
N VAL A 555 -30.79 9.08 -33.55
CA VAL A 555 -31.92 9.70 -32.80
C VAL A 555 -32.74 10.61 -33.71
N ASN A 556 -32.07 11.41 -34.54
CA ASN A 556 -32.75 12.35 -35.44
C ASN A 556 -33.57 11.62 -36.52
N THR A 557 -33.09 10.49 -37.06
CA THR A 557 -33.84 9.71 -38.06
C THR A 557 -35.01 8.93 -37.46
N ALA A 558 -34.86 8.43 -36.22
CA ALA A 558 -35.91 7.71 -35.53
C ALA A 558 -36.96 8.61 -34.86
N GLY A 559 -36.62 9.89 -34.63
CA GLY A 559 -37.48 10.87 -33.97
C GLY A 559 -37.73 10.61 -32.48
N SER A 560 -36.98 9.71 -31.84
CA SER A 560 -37.16 9.35 -30.43
C SER A 560 -35.88 8.80 -29.82
N VAL A 561 -35.62 9.10 -28.55
CA VAL A 561 -34.47 8.59 -27.80
C VAL A 561 -34.61 7.09 -27.46
N VAL A 562 -35.81 6.50 -27.54
CA VAL A 562 -36.06 5.07 -27.30
C VAL A 562 -35.19 4.18 -28.19
N VAL A 563 -34.96 4.62 -29.43
CA VAL A 563 -34.16 3.88 -30.41
C VAL A 563 -32.74 3.60 -29.89
N VAL A 564 -32.19 4.47 -29.03
CA VAL A 564 -30.84 4.34 -28.48
C VAL A 564 -30.76 3.14 -27.55
N VAL A 565 -31.76 2.98 -26.69
CA VAL A 565 -31.85 1.87 -25.73
C VAL A 565 -32.08 0.54 -26.46
N ILE A 566 -32.93 0.53 -27.48
CA ILE A 566 -33.17 -0.66 -28.31
C ILE A 566 -31.92 -1.03 -29.12
N THR A 567 -31.23 -0.05 -29.70
CA THR A 567 -29.99 -0.28 -30.44
C THR A 567 -28.90 -0.82 -29.51
N ALA A 568 -28.76 -0.26 -28.31
CA ALA A 568 -27.83 -0.75 -27.29
C ALA A 568 -28.13 -2.22 -26.92
N SER A 569 -29.40 -2.56 -26.73
CA SER A 569 -29.84 -3.95 -26.48
C SER A 569 -29.46 -4.89 -27.62
N ALA A 570 -29.76 -4.51 -28.87
CA ALA A 570 -29.45 -5.31 -30.05
C ALA A 570 -27.94 -5.52 -30.21
N VAL A 571 -27.13 -4.46 -30.06
CA VAL A 571 -25.66 -4.54 -30.14
C VAL A 571 -25.10 -5.42 -29.02
N ALA A 572 -25.65 -5.34 -27.80
CA ALA A 572 -25.24 -6.21 -26.70
C ALA A 572 -25.60 -7.68 -26.93
N LEU A 573 -26.78 -7.98 -27.48
CA LEU A 573 -27.18 -9.36 -27.82
C LEU A 573 -26.34 -9.92 -28.98
N ILE A 574 -25.98 -9.11 -29.97
CA ILE A 574 -25.00 -9.48 -31.00
C ILE A 574 -23.64 -9.77 -30.36
N GLY A 575 -23.20 -8.92 -29.43
CA GLY A 575 -21.98 -9.13 -28.66
C GLY A 575 -22.00 -10.41 -27.84
N CYS A 576 -23.15 -10.75 -27.26
CA CYS A 576 -23.38 -12.00 -26.53
C CYS A 576 -23.15 -13.23 -27.42
N CYS A 577 -23.78 -13.26 -28.60
CA CYS A 577 -23.55 -14.30 -29.60
C CYS A 577 -22.09 -14.35 -30.07
N PHE A 578 -21.47 -13.18 -30.26
CA PHE A 578 -20.08 -13.09 -30.68
C PHE A 578 -19.12 -13.66 -29.62
N VAL A 579 -19.36 -13.36 -28.34
CA VAL A 579 -18.57 -13.92 -27.22
C VAL A 579 -18.74 -15.43 -27.16
N ALA A 580 -19.97 -15.94 -27.32
CA ALA A 580 -20.22 -17.38 -27.31
C ALA A 580 -19.44 -18.12 -28.41
N LEU A 581 -19.41 -17.57 -29.62
CA LEU A 581 -18.84 -18.22 -30.81
C LEU A 581 -17.33 -18.03 -30.96
N PHE A 582 -16.80 -16.84 -30.66
CA PHE A 582 -15.45 -16.44 -31.07
C PHE A 582 -14.46 -16.22 -29.93
N VAL A 583 -14.92 -16.05 -28.67
CA VAL A 583 -14.01 -15.96 -27.53
C VAL A 583 -13.57 -17.37 -27.14
N ARG A 584 -12.25 -17.57 -27.10
CA ARG A 584 -11.64 -18.89 -26.87
C ARG A 584 -11.88 -19.35 -25.43
N TYR A 585 -12.21 -20.64 -25.29
CA TYR A 585 -12.31 -21.30 -24.00
C TYR A 585 -10.91 -21.43 -23.39
N VAL A 586 -10.78 -21.06 -22.12
CA VAL A 586 -9.57 -21.33 -21.34
C VAL A 586 -10.04 -22.09 -20.12
N ASP A 587 -9.61 -23.35 -20.03
CA ASP A 587 -9.80 -24.21 -18.85
C ASP A 587 -8.64 -24.02 -17.86
#